data_AF-A0AAN8YS90-F1
#
_entry.id   AF-A0AAN8YS90-F1
#
_cell.length_a   1.000
_cell.length_b   1.000
_cell.length_c   1.000
_cell.angle_alpha   90.00
_cell.angle_beta   90.00
_cell.angle_gamma   90.00
#
_symmetry.space_group_name_H-M   'P 1'
#
loop_
_entity.id
_entity.type
_entity.pdbx_description
1 polymer ?
#
loop_
_entity_poly.entity_id
_entity_poly.type
_entity_poly.pdbx_seq_one_letter_code
_entity_poly.pdbx_strand_id
1 'polypeptide(L)' 'MAFNIVATQKNLQCGESVTIEGQAYTISAVTQRYQLRKGKYEPSEKRLDVLSEGRYILNLYLQNLFEKS' A
#
# COMPACT_ATOMS: atom_id res chain seq x y z
N MET A 1 -2.48 7.85 -11.15
CA MET A 1 -2.04 6.51 -11.59
C MET A 1 -1.89 5.64 -10.34
N ALA A 2 -2.28 4.37 -10.39
CA ALA A 2 -2.17 3.44 -9.27
C ALA A 2 -1.18 2.34 -9.64
N PHE A 3 -0.22 2.06 -8.77
CA PHE A 3 0.83 1.07 -9.02
C PHE A 3 0.86 0.04 -7.90
N ASN A 4 1.16 -1.21 -8.25
CA ASN A 4 1.44 -2.28 -7.31
C ASN A 4 2.94 -2.58 -7.34
N ILE A 5 3.57 -2.57 -6.17
CA ILE A 5 5.02 -2.71 -6.05
C ILE A 5 5.35 -3.79 -5.04
N VAL A 6 6.28 -4.67 -5.38
CA VAL A 6 6.81 -5.66 -4.45
C VAL A 6 7.90 -5.01 -3.60
N ALA A 7 7.70 -5.00 -2.28
CA ALA A 7 8.64 -4.41 -1.35
C ALA A 7 9.34 -5.48 -0.50
N THR A 8 10.65 -5.33 -0.35
CA THR A 8 11.50 -6.17 0.52
C THR A 8 11.71 -5.56 1.90
N GLN A 9 11.35 -4.28 2.09
CA GLN A 9 11.52 -3.55 3.34
C GLN A 9 10.38 -3.78 4.35
N LYS A 10 10.76 -3.99 5.61
CA LYS A 10 9.84 -4.42 6.68
C LYS A 10 8.91 -3.32 7.19
N ASN A 11 9.22 -2.05 7.03
CA ASN A 11 8.56 -0.96 7.77
C ASN A 11 7.73 -0.01 6.88
N LEU A 12 7.03 -0.57 5.89
CA LEU A 12 6.13 0.22 5.04
C LEU A 12 4.69 0.02 5.50
N GLN A 13 4.03 1.12 5.88
CA GLN A 13 2.67 1.21 6.40
C GLN A 13 1.78 2.07 5.49
N CYS A 14 0.46 1.93 5.63
CA CYS A 14 -0.48 2.79 4.91
C CYS A 14 -0.33 4.24 5.38
N GLY A 15 -0.42 5.19 4.43
CA GLY A 15 -0.26 6.62 4.69
C GLY A 15 1.19 7.12 4.66
N GLU A 16 2.19 6.24 4.62
CA GLU A 16 3.58 6.65 4.42
C GLU A 16 3.86 7.04 2.97
N SER A 17 4.82 7.94 2.79
CA SER A 17 5.33 8.32 1.48
C SER A 17 6.54 7.47 1.09
N VAL A 18 6.54 7.00 -0.15
CA VAL A 18 7.63 6.24 -0.75
C VAL A 18 8.10 6.95 -2.02
N THR A 19 9.41 6.99 -2.22
CA THR A 19 9.99 7.54 -3.45
C THR A 19 10.27 6.40 -4.42
N ILE A 20 9.64 6.44 -5.59
CA ILE A 20 9.80 5.46 -6.66
C ILE A 20 10.23 6.24 -7.89
N GLU A 21 11.38 5.86 -8.47
CA GLU A 21 11.90 6.50 -9.70
C GLU A 21 12.02 8.03 -9.60
N GLY A 22 12.30 8.55 -8.40
CA GLY A 22 12.43 9.99 -8.14
C GLY A 22 11.11 10.74 -7.91
N GLN A 23 9.96 10.04 -7.92
CA GLN A 23 8.65 10.61 -7.61
C GLN A 23 8.10 10.09 -6.29
N ALA A 24 7.44 10.96 -5.53
CA ALA A 24 6.79 10.60 -4.27
C ALA A 24 5.38 10.04 -4.51
N TYR A 25 5.10 8.91 -3.89
CA TYR A 25 3.79 8.27 -3.87
C TYR A 25 3.38 7.95 -2.44
N THR A 26 2.08 7.92 -2.16
CA THR A 26 1.53 7.54 -0.87
C THR A 26 1.03 6.10 -0.92
N ILE A 27 1.37 5.31 0.10
CA ILE A 27 0.89 3.93 0.23
C ILE A 27 -0.59 3.95 0.64
N SER A 28 -1.45 3.39 -0.21
CA SER A 28 -2.87 3.21 0.09
C SER A 28 -3.17 1.88 0.77
N ALA A 29 -2.48 0.81 0.39
CA ALA A 29 -2.71 -0.51 0.97
C ALA A 29 -1.43 -1.36 0.99
N VAL A 30 -1.37 -2.26 1.98
CA VAL A 30 -0.26 -3.19 2.18
C VAL A 30 -0.83 -4.61 2.21
N THR A 31 -0.46 -5.43 1.24
CA THR A 31 -0.88 -6.83 1.14
C THR A 31 0.30 -7.75 1.43
N GLN A 32 0.17 -8.62 2.43
CA GLN A 32 1.16 -9.64 2.73
C GLN A 32 0.66 -11.02 2.31
N ARG A 33 1.41 -11.69 1.45
CA ARG A 33 1.12 -13.05 0.99
C ARG A 33 1.90 -14.06 1.82
N TYR A 34 1.17 -14.99 2.42
CA TYR A 34 1.74 -16.10 3.17
C TYR A 34 1.64 -17.39 2.36
N GLN A 35 2.64 -18.26 2.50
CA GLN A 35 2.68 -19.59 1.92
C GLN A 35 2.81 -20.63 3.05
N LEU A 36 2.04 -21.72 2.94
CA LEU A 36 2.16 -22.84 3.88
C LEU A 36 3.35 -23.70 3.49
N ARG A 37 4.37 -23.77 4.35
CA ARG A 37 5.56 -24.62 4.17
C ARG A 37 5.76 -25.47 5.42
N LYS A 38 5.82 -26.79 5.24
CA LYS A 38 6.05 -27.76 6.33
C LYS A 38 5.14 -27.54 7.55
N GLY A 39 3.87 -27.20 7.33
CA GLY A 39 2.89 -26.95 8.39
C GLY A 39 2.98 -25.58 9.06
N LYS A 40 3.80 -24.64 8.56
CA LYS A 40 3.90 -23.26 9.07
C LYS A 40 3.61 -22.26 7.95
N TYR A 41 2.95 -21.15 8.30
CA TYR A 41 2.77 -20.03 7.38
C TYR A 41 4.04 -19.18 7.36
N GLU A 42 4.69 -19.14 6.20
CA GLU A 42 5.88 -18.32 5.96
C GLU A 42 5.52 -17.13 5.06
N PRO A 43 5.99 -15.90 5.35
CA PRO A 43 5.76 -14.75 4.49
C PRO A 43 6.53 -14.92 3.18
N SER A 44 5.83 -14.82 2.05
CA SER A 44 6.41 -15.01 0.72
C SER A 44 6.61 -13.70 -0.04
N GLU A 45 5.66 -12.78 0.03
CA GLU A 45 5.68 -11.56 -0.77
C GLU A 45 4.92 -10.45 -0.04
N LYS A 46 5.43 -9.22 -0.14
CA LYS A 46 4.73 -8.02 0.35
C LYS A 46 4.50 -7.10 -0.83
N ARG A 47 3.24 -6.82 -1.13
CA ARG A 47 2.80 -5.92 -2.19
C ARG A 47 2.28 -4.62 -1.59
N LEU A 48 2.64 -3.51 -2.21
CA LEU A 48 2.21 -2.18 -1.84
C LEU A 48 1.39 -1.61 -2.98
N ASP A 49 0.18 -1.17 -2.66
CA ASP A 49 -0.59 -0.34 -3.57
C ASP A 49 -0.27 1.12 -3.25
N VAL A 50 0.23 1.82 -4.26
CA VAL A 50 0.65 3.21 -4.13
C VAL A 50 -0.14 4.09 -5.09
N LEU A 51 -0.44 5.29 -4.62
CA LEU A 51 -1.16 6.32 -5.34
C LEU A 51 -0.34 7.61 -5.34
N SER A 52 -0.52 8.43 -6.37
CA SER A 52 -0.02 9.81 -6.33
C SER A 52 -0.67 10.54 -5.15
N GLU A 53 0.06 11.41 -4.47
CA GLU A 53 -0.40 12.11 -3.26
C GLU A 53 -1.78 12.76 -3.43
N GLY A 54 -2.00 13.49 -4.54
CA GLY A 54 -3.28 14.13 -4.83
C GLY A 54 -4.45 13.14 -4.97
N ARG A 55 -4.20 11.94 -5.51
CA ARG A 55 -5.22 10.89 -5.63
C ARG A 55 -5.54 10.27 -4.28
N TYR A 56 -4.53 10.07 -3.45
CA TYR A 56 -4.70 9.57 -2.09
C TYR A 56 -5.58 10.51 -1.25
N ILE A 57 -5.28 11.81 -1.29
CA ILE A 57 -6.07 12.83 -0.57
C ILE A 57 -7.50 12.90 -1.09
N LEU A 58 -7.71 12.89 -2.41
CA LEU A 58 -9.05 12.89 -3.00
C LEU A 58 -9.86 11.67 -2.53
N ASN A 59 -9.27 10.48 -2.56
CA ASN A 59 -9.93 9.26 -2.10
C ASN A 59 -10.31 9.35 -0.62
N LEU A 60 -9.40 9.85 0.23
CA LEU A 60 -9.66 10.05 1.65
C LEU A 60 -10.83 11.03 1.87
N TYR A 61 -10.87 12.14 1.12
CA TYR A 61 -11.96 13.10 1.21
C TYR A 61 -13.31 12.48 0.82
N LEU A 62 -13.36 11.78 -0.32
CA LEU A 62 -14.58 11.12 -0.80
C LEU A 62 -15.06 10.04 0.17
N GLN A 63 -14.14 9.27 0.75
CA GLN A 63 -14.47 8.24 1.73
C GLN A 63 -15.06 8.86 3.01
N ASN A 64 -14.47 9.95 3.51
CA ASN A 64 -15.01 10.68 4.65
C ASN A 64 -16.41 11.26 4.38
N LEU A 65 -16.69 11.70 3.16
CA LEU A 65 -18.03 12.17 2.79
C LEU A 65 -19.03 11.02 2.75
N PHE A 66 -18.64 9.88 2.17
CA PHE A 66 -19.48 8.69 2.10
C PHE A 66 -19.83 8.16 3.49
N GLU A 67 -18.86 8.11 4.41
CA GLU A 67 -19.08 7.66 5.80
C GLU A 67 -19.98 8.61 6.62
N LYS A 68 -20.15 9.87 6.20
CA LYS A 68 -20.98 10.87 6.87
C LYS A 68 -22.41 10.99 6.33
N SER A 69 -22.71 10.32 5.22
CA SER A 69 -24.05 10.32 4.60
C SER A 69 -24.94 9.25 5.19
#